data_AF-A0A4R7G3P3-F1
#
_entry.id   AF-A0A4R7G3P3-F1
#
_cell.length_a   1.000
_cell.length_b   1.000
_cell.length_c   1.000
_cell.angle_alpha   90.00
_cell.angle_beta   90.00
_cell.angle_gamma   90.00
#
_symmetry.space_group_name_H-M   'P 1'
#
loop_
_entity.id
_entity.type
_entity.pdbx_description
1 polymer ?
#
loop_
_entity_poly.entity_id
_entity_poly.type
_entity_poly.pdbx_seq_one_letter_code
_entity_poly.pdbx_strand_id
1 'polypeptide(L)'
;MSTPFYRPLSPTCGLRVSPLALGTLPFGGDNGMSHMGNLGPDEAAVLLDRSLEAGINLLDTANLYSGGVSEEVLGETLARSGRYDDFLITTKARMVIGDGPNDGGASRWHLLNELEKSLQRLGRDHVDLFYLHHWDGETPLEETLQTMDGLVRAGKIRYYGVSNYTAWQLMKALKVCEVNGFIKPVVQQIHYSPYSREAEYEMIPAGIDQGIGTQVWSPMGMGLLSGKYRRDQRPESGARMVDGDGSEMRVADWEKLYHVVDVLEGVAQRKNATIPQVLLAWLLQRPGVTNLAVGARSLEQWNDLLGTFEVALDTEDAQAIDDAGRPALAYPFWHQADMASERMSAADRSIMATTKREIAARIGE
;
A
#
# COMPACT_ATOMS: atom_id res chain seq x y z
N MET A 1 12.29 13.30 -16.29
CA MET A 1 12.08 11.84 -16.29
C MET A 1 11.14 11.48 -17.43
N SER A 2 11.40 10.38 -18.15
CA SER A 2 10.60 9.96 -19.29
C SER A 2 9.28 9.28 -18.86
N THR A 3 8.29 9.21 -19.74
CA THR A 3 7.02 8.47 -19.58
C THR A 3 7.13 7.01 -19.05
N PRO A 4 8.24 6.25 -19.24
CA PRO A 4 8.45 4.92 -18.64
C PRO A 4 8.55 4.89 -17.11
N PHE A 5 8.89 6.00 -16.44
CA PHE A 5 9.01 6.01 -14.97
C PHE A 5 7.64 5.91 -14.29
N TYR A 6 6.66 6.66 -14.80
CA TYR A 6 5.30 6.64 -14.29
C TYR A 6 4.54 5.43 -14.80
N ARG A 7 3.80 4.77 -13.92
CA ARG A 7 3.00 3.59 -14.23
C ARG A 7 1.52 3.97 -14.30
N PRO A 8 0.70 3.35 -15.17
CA PRO A 8 -0.75 3.43 -15.01
C PRO A 8 -1.13 2.94 -13.61
N LEU A 9 -1.99 3.69 -12.91
CA LEU A 9 -2.47 3.27 -11.60
C LEU A 9 -3.22 1.93 -11.70
N SER A 10 -3.99 1.76 -12.78
CA SER A 10 -4.67 0.52 -13.14
C SER A 10 -4.92 0.47 -14.66
N PRO A 11 -5.21 -0.70 -15.23
CA PRO A 11 -5.64 -0.83 -16.63
C PRO A 11 -6.98 -0.12 -16.94
N THR A 12 -7.79 0.17 -15.92
CA THR A 12 -9.15 0.69 -16.07
C THR A 12 -9.25 2.21 -15.88
N CYS A 13 -8.13 2.91 -15.65
CA CYS A 13 -8.10 4.37 -15.56
C CYS A 13 -6.88 4.99 -16.29
N GLY A 14 -7.00 6.28 -16.64
CA GLY A 14 -5.94 7.04 -17.30
C GLY A 14 -4.91 7.67 -16.35
N LEU A 15 -5.08 7.52 -15.03
CA LEU A 15 -4.20 8.13 -14.04
C LEU A 15 -2.83 7.44 -14.03
N ARG A 16 -1.74 8.21 -14.01
CA ARG A 16 -0.38 7.69 -13.89
C ARG A 16 0.27 8.15 -12.60
N VAL A 17 0.92 7.22 -11.92
CA VAL A 17 1.55 7.42 -10.62
C VAL A 17 3.02 7.02 -10.67
N SER A 18 3.85 7.66 -9.85
CA SER A 18 5.22 7.20 -9.61
C SER A 18 5.21 5.81 -8.96
N PRO A 19 6.28 5.00 -9.09
CA PRO A 19 6.31 3.68 -8.48
C PRO A 19 6.28 3.71 -6.95
N LEU A 20 6.77 4.78 -6.33
CA LEU A 20 6.62 5.05 -4.90
C LEU A 20 5.63 6.20 -4.68
N ALA A 21 4.90 6.15 -3.57
CA ALA A 21 4.20 7.28 -2.98
C ALA A 21 4.84 7.63 -1.64
N LEU A 22 4.98 8.93 -1.35
CA LEU A 22 5.40 9.37 -0.03
C LEU A 22 4.20 9.25 0.92
N GLY A 23 4.26 8.26 1.80
CA GLY A 23 3.28 8.05 2.87
C GLY A 23 3.54 9.01 4.02
N THR A 24 2.50 9.73 4.45
CA THR A 24 2.60 10.82 5.42
C THR A 24 2.29 10.39 6.86
N LEU A 25 2.19 9.09 7.14
CA LEU A 25 2.05 8.59 8.52
C LEU A 25 3.06 9.22 9.51
N PRO A 26 4.33 9.54 9.12
CA PRO A 26 5.27 10.24 10.00
C PRO A 26 5.06 11.75 10.16
N PHE A 27 4.09 12.35 9.46
CA PHE A 27 3.80 13.79 9.49
C PHE A 27 2.85 14.07 10.64
N GLY A 28 3.24 14.99 11.51
CA GLY A 28 2.71 15.09 12.86
C GLY A 28 3.15 13.91 13.73
N GLY A 29 2.73 13.94 14.99
CA GLY A 29 3.05 12.93 16.00
C GLY A 29 2.06 12.91 17.15
N ASP A 30 0.87 13.47 16.94
CA ASP A 30 -0.16 13.58 17.97
C ASP A 30 -1.04 12.33 18.07
N ASN A 31 -1.95 12.34 19.04
CA ASN A 31 -2.96 11.30 19.26
C ASN A 31 -2.37 9.89 19.42
N GLY A 32 -1.26 9.79 20.15
CA GLY A 32 -0.59 8.53 20.46
C GLY A 32 0.28 7.96 19.34
N MET A 33 0.45 8.68 18.22
CA MET A 33 1.21 8.21 17.05
C MET A 33 2.61 8.81 16.92
N SER A 34 3.13 9.50 17.95
CA SER A 34 4.49 10.10 17.95
C SER A 34 5.61 9.10 17.64
N HIS A 35 5.40 7.83 18.01
CA HIS A 35 6.32 6.74 17.70
C HIS A 35 6.38 6.42 16.21
N MET A 36 5.41 6.85 15.38
CA MET A 36 5.39 6.72 13.92
C MET A 36 6.20 7.81 13.22
N GLY A 37 6.27 9.00 13.81
CA GLY A 37 6.99 10.18 13.37
C GLY A 37 6.51 11.42 14.13
N ASN A 38 7.18 12.56 13.92
CA ASN A 38 6.75 13.86 14.43
C ASN A 38 7.22 14.99 13.51
N LEU A 39 7.05 14.83 12.20
CA LEU A 39 7.52 15.82 11.23
C LEU A 39 6.54 16.99 11.14
N GLY A 40 7.04 18.21 11.30
CA GLY A 40 6.27 19.43 11.08
C GLY A 40 6.31 19.88 9.62
N PRO A 41 5.68 21.03 9.31
CA PRO A 41 5.60 21.53 7.94
C PRO A 41 6.96 21.78 7.27
N ASP A 42 7.98 22.16 8.04
CA ASP A 42 9.31 22.48 7.52
C ASP A 42 10.08 21.21 7.16
N GLU A 43 10.06 20.17 7.99
CA GLU A 43 10.67 18.88 7.64
C GLU A 43 9.89 18.19 6.51
N ALA A 44 8.56 18.30 6.52
CA ALA A 44 7.72 17.82 5.43
C ALA A 44 8.10 18.50 4.11
N ALA A 45 8.29 19.83 4.08
CA ALA A 45 8.68 20.58 2.88
C ALA A 45 9.95 20.01 2.24
N VAL A 46 10.96 19.70 3.06
CA VAL A 46 12.23 19.09 2.60
C VAL A 46 11.98 17.74 1.92
N LEU A 47 11.08 16.91 2.46
CA LEU A 47 10.72 15.63 1.84
C LEU A 47 9.92 15.81 0.55
N LEU A 48 9.02 16.80 0.48
CA LEU A 48 8.25 17.10 -0.72
C LEU A 48 9.15 17.63 -1.85
N ASP A 49 10.06 18.56 -1.57
CA ASP A 49 10.99 19.07 -2.59
C ASP A 49 11.86 17.92 -3.16
N ARG A 50 12.41 17.08 -2.28
CA ARG A 50 13.18 15.90 -2.72
C ARG A 50 12.33 14.91 -3.52
N SER A 51 11.04 14.78 -3.18
CA SER A 51 10.09 13.92 -3.91
C SER A 51 9.91 14.39 -5.35
N LEU A 52 9.75 15.70 -5.58
CA LEU A 52 9.64 16.26 -6.93
C LEU A 52 10.91 16.07 -7.75
N GLU A 53 12.08 16.29 -7.14
CA GLU A 53 13.37 16.02 -7.78
C GLU A 53 13.50 14.55 -8.21
N ALA A 54 12.94 13.62 -7.43
CA ALA A 54 12.85 12.20 -7.77
C ALA A 54 11.67 11.81 -8.67
N GLY A 55 10.85 12.77 -9.12
CA GLY A 55 9.66 12.51 -9.94
C GLY A 55 8.53 11.79 -9.22
N ILE A 56 8.53 11.78 -7.88
CA ILE A 56 7.41 11.27 -7.10
C ILE A 56 6.24 12.24 -7.24
N ASN A 57 5.08 11.74 -7.66
CA ASN A 57 3.90 12.56 -7.92
C ASN A 57 2.69 12.19 -7.05
N LEU A 58 2.83 11.24 -6.12
CA LEU A 58 1.74 10.76 -5.28
C LEU A 58 2.11 10.88 -3.80
N LEU A 59 1.26 11.56 -3.03
CA LEU A 59 1.33 11.65 -1.57
C LEU A 59 0.15 10.88 -0.97
N ASP A 60 0.44 10.00 0.00
CA ASP A 60 -0.57 9.13 0.62
C ASP A 60 -0.78 9.49 2.09
N THR A 61 -1.97 9.99 2.43
CA THR A 61 -2.36 10.35 3.82
C THR A 61 -3.67 9.65 4.22
N ALA A 62 -4.17 9.88 5.43
CA ALA A 62 -5.47 9.42 5.89
C ALA A 62 -5.99 10.32 7.02
N ASN A 63 -7.31 10.42 7.14
CA ASN A 63 -7.95 11.15 8.24
C ASN A 63 -7.58 10.60 9.63
N LEU A 64 -7.25 9.30 9.73
CA LEU A 64 -6.84 8.67 10.99
C LEU A 64 -5.41 9.04 11.41
N TYR A 65 -4.52 9.43 10.48
CA TYR A 65 -3.10 9.61 10.79
C TYR A 65 -2.92 10.78 11.76
N SER A 66 -2.46 10.47 12.97
CA SER A 66 -2.44 11.38 14.12
C SER A 66 -3.78 12.09 14.34
N GLY A 67 -4.91 11.42 14.10
CA GLY A 67 -6.25 12.01 14.25
C GLY A 67 -6.53 13.19 13.31
N GLY A 68 -5.87 13.23 12.14
CA GLY A 68 -6.05 14.27 11.12
C GLY A 68 -4.88 15.23 11.02
N VAL A 69 -3.99 15.28 12.02
CA VAL A 69 -2.84 16.20 12.03
C VAL A 69 -1.90 15.97 10.84
N SER A 70 -1.76 14.73 10.35
CA SER A 70 -0.97 14.46 9.14
C SER A 70 -1.52 15.20 7.90
N GLU A 71 -2.84 15.32 7.77
CA GLU A 71 -3.47 16.08 6.69
C GLU A 71 -3.27 17.59 6.87
N GLU A 72 -3.29 18.10 8.11
CA GLU A 72 -3.03 19.51 8.42
C GLU A 72 -1.59 19.90 8.09
N VAL A 73 -0.61 19.10 8.53
CA VAL A 73 0.80 19.31 8.20
C VAL A 73 1.01 19.29 6.70
N LEU A 74 0.44 18.30 6.00
CA LEU A 74 0.55 18.22 4.55
C LEU A 74 -0.10 19.43 3.85
N GLY A 75 -1.32 19.80 4.24
CA GLY A 75 -2.03 20.94 3.68
C GLY A 75 -1.27 22.24 3.88
N GLU A 76 -0.76 22.49 5.09
CA GLU A 76 0.06 23.65 5.40
C GLU A 76 1.36 23.69 4.59
N THR A 77 2.07 22.56 4.47
CA THR A 77 3.29 22.47 3.65
C THR A 77 3.01 22.79 2.18
N LEU A 78 1.93 22.25 1.61
CA LEU A 78 1.52 22.53 0.23
C LEU A 78 1.13 24.00 0.04
N ALA A 79 0.43 24.58 1.02
CA ALA A 79 0.06 26.00 1.03
C ALA A 79 1.29 26.91 1.00
N ARG A 80 2.26 26.66 1.89
CA ARG A 80 3.48 27.46 2.03
C ARG A 80 4.37 27.38 0.77
N SER A 81 4.40 26.22 0.13
CA SER A 81 5.22 25.98 -1.07
C SER A 81 4.54 26.38 -2.38
N GLY A 82 3.21 26.54 -2.39
CA GLY A 82 2.44 26.81 -3.60
C GLY A 82 2.37 25.64 -4.58
N ARG A 83 2.57 24.40 -4.09
CA ARG A 83 2.76 23.18 -4.91
C ARG A 83 1.53 22.27 -4.96
N TYR A 84 0.32 22.80 -4.76
CA TYR A 84 -0.90 21.98 -4.76
C TYR A 84 -1.08 21.15 -6.04
N ASP A 85 -0.71 21.72 -7.19
CA ASP A 85 -0.88 21.08 -8.50
C ASP A 85 0.28 20.15 -8.88
N ASP A 86 1.38 20.13 -8.11
CA ASP A 86 2.55 19.29 -8.38
C ASP A 86 2.34 17.82 -7.95
N PHE A 87 1.39 17.59 -7.03
CA PHE A 87 1.15 16.28 -6.44
C PHE A 87 -0.31 15.83 -6.55
N LEU A 88 -0.46 14.55 -6.87
CA LEU A 88 -1.67 13.78 -6.61
C LEU A 88 -1.75 13.47 -5.11
N ILE A 89 -2.93 13.67 -4.51
CA ILE A 89 -3.16 13.42 -3.09
C ILE A 89 -4.17 12.30 -2.91
N THR A 90 -3.79 11.32 -2.09
CA THR A 90 -4.73 10.31 -1.59
C THR A 90 -5.12 10.61 -0.16
N THR A 91 -6.38 10.33 0.20
CA THR A 91 -6.77 10.17 1.61
C THR A 91 -7.75 9.02 1.76
N LYS A 92 -8.16 8.72 2.99
CA LYS A 92 -8.93 7.54 3.35
C LYS A 92 -9.94 7.90 4.43
N ALA A 93 -11.11 7.28 4.40
CA ALA A 93 -12.08 7.31 5.50
C ALA A 93 -12.70 5.93 5.71
N ARG A 94 -13.28 5.71 6.89
CA ARG A 94 -14.08 4.56 7.38
C ARG A 94 -13.74 4.22 8.83
N MET A 95 -12.49 4.42 9.23
CA MET A 95 -12.06 4.16 10.61
C MET A 95 -12.83 5.03 11.60
N VAL A 96 -12.89 4.59 12.86
CA VAL A 96 -13.56 5.33 13.93
C VAL A 96 -12.69 6.54 14.29
N ILE A 97 -13.25 7.74 14.19
CA ILE A 97 -12.59 9.03 14.49
C ILE A 97 -13.57 9.88 15.30
N GLY A 98 -13.60 9.64 16.61
CA GLY A 98 -14.51 10.26 17.56
C GLY A 98 -15.22 9.23 18.44
N ASP A 99 -16.04 9.72 19.37
CA ASP A 99 -16.75 8.90 20.36
C ASP A 99 -18.23 8.70 20.02
N GLY A 100 -18.72 9.34 18.95
CA GLY A 100 -20.10 9.30 18.50
C GLY A 100 -20.47 8.00 17.78
N PRO A 101 -21.77 7.64 17.75
CA PRO A 101 -22.22 6.39 17.14
C PRO A 101 -22.06 6.34 15.61
N ASN A 102 -21.84 7.50 14.97
CA ASN A 102 -21.68 7.64 13.52
C ASN A 102 -20.28 8.14 13.13
N ASP A 103 -19.31 8.08 14.06
CA ASP A 103 -17.94 8.54 13.84
C ASP A 103 -17.07 7.44 13.19
N GLY A 104 -17.68 6.40 12.61
CA GLY A 104 -17.02 5.31 11.91
C GLY A 104 -17.93 4.65 10.87
N GLY A 105 -17.37 3.71 10.11
CA GLY A 105 -18.08 2.92 9.11
C GLY A 105 -18.06 3.54 7.71
N ALA A 106 -18.75 2.91 6.76
CA ALA A 106 -18.83 3.33 5.36
C ALA A 106 -20.21 3.89 4.99
N SER A 107 -20.95 4.38 5.99
CA SER A 107 -22.23 5.05 5.80
C SER A 107 -22.07 6.33 4.99
N ARG A 108 -23.13 6.74 4.29
CA ARG A 108 -23.15 8.01 3.55
C ARG A 108 -22.82 9.19 4.47
N TRP A 109 -23.37 9.17 5.69
CA TRP A 109 -23.13 10.22 6.69
C TRP A 109 -21.65 10.35 7.04
N HIS A 110 -21.00 9.24 7.41
CA HIS A 110 -19.59 9.28 7.83
C HIS A 110 -18.67 9.66 6.68
N LEU A 111 -18.84 9.03 5.51
CA LEU A 111 -17.97 9.28 4.36
C LEU A 111 -18.04 10.71 3.83
N LEU A 112 -19.24 11.31 3.76
CA LEU A 112 -19.39 12.69 3.33
C LEU A 112 -18.74 13.66 4.34
N ASN A 113 -19.00 13.47 5.64
CA ASN A 113 -18.45 14.34 6.67
C ASN A 113 -16.93 14.25 6.76
N GLU A 114 -16.37 13.04 6.71
CA GLU A 114 -14.93 12.85 6.80
C GLU A 114 -14.20 13.38 5.58
N LEU A 115 -14.77 13.25 4.38
CA LEU A 115 -14.17 13.85 3.20
C LEU A 115 -14.14 15.39 3.32
N GLU A 116 -15.23 16.05 3.74
CA GLU A 116 -15.23 17.51 3.89
C GLU A 116 -14.21 17.97 4.93
N LYS A 117 -14.07 17.26 6.05
CA LYS A 117 -13.02 17.55 7.05
C LYS A 117 -11.61 17.36 6.47
N SER A 118 -11.37 16.29 5.73
CA SER A 118 -10.08 16.04 5.06
C SER A 118 -9.76 17.15 4.04
N LEU A 119 -10.74 17.56 3.23
CA LEU A 119 -10.58 18.66 2.27
C LEU A 119 -10.23 19.98 2.96
N GLN A 120 -10.88 20.27 4.10
CA GLN A 120 -10.57 21.44 4.91
C GLN A 120 -9.14 21.40 5.46
N ARG A 121 -8.70 20.28 6.06
CA ARG A 121 -7.35 20.12 6.60
C ARG A 121 -6.28 20.22 5.51
N LEU A 122 -6.54 19.62 4.34
CA LEU A 122 -5.65 19.67 3.18
C LEU A 122 -5.65 21.02 2.48
N GLY A 123 -6.62 21.89 2.73
CA GLY A 123 -6.78 23.16 2.01
C GLY A 123 -7.11 22.97 0.52
N ARG A 124 -7.88 21.94 0.16
CA ARG A 124 -8.19 21.58 -1.24
C ARG A 124 -9.69 21.41 -1.45
N ASP A 125 -10.14 21.65 -2.68
CA ASP A 125 -11.54 21.43 -3.07
C ASP A 125 -11.83 19.97 -3.49
N HIS A 126 -10.77 19.20 -3.76
CA HIS A 126 -10.84 17.79 -4.11
C HIS A 126 -9.58 17.03 -3.72
N VAL A 127 -9.71 15.70 -3.65
CA VAL A 127 -8.58 14.76 -3.65
C VAL A 127 -8.56 13.92 -4.93
N ASP A 128 -7.37 13.47 -5.33
CA ASP A 128 -7.19 12.71 -6.57
C ASP A 128 -7.64 11.26 -6.41
N LEU A 129 -7.42 10.68 -5.22
CA LEU A 129 -7.80 9.31 -4.92
C LEU A 129 -8.32 9.17 -3.49
N PHE A 130 -9.54 8.69 -3.32
CA PHE A 130 -10.11 8.46 -2.01
C PHE A 130 -10.29 6.96 -1.73
N TYR A 131 -9.79 6.49 -0.60
CA TYR A 131 -9.92 5.08 -0.22
C TYR A 131 -11.04 4.86 0.80
N LEU A 132 -11.85 3.84 0.54
CA LEU A 132 -12.59 3.16 1.61
C LEU A 132 -11.56 2.36 2.43
N HIS A 133 -11.21 2.86 3.61
CA HIS A 133 -10.02 2.43 4.36
C HIS A 133 -10.08 0.98 4.86
N HIS A 134 -11.28 0.43 5.07
CA HIS A 134 -11.50 -0.97 5.42
C HIS A 134 -12.91 -1.39 5.00
N TRP A 135 -13.14 -2.69 4.78
CA TRP A 135 -14.48 -3.26 4.61
C TRP A 135 -15.41 -2.87 5.77
N ASP A 136 -16.65 -2.47 5.45
CA ASP A 136 -17.75 -2.32 6.40
C ASP A 136 -18.84 -3.33 6.05
N GLY A 137 -19.13 -4.24 6.99
CA GLY A 137 -20.12 -5.30 6.81
C GLY A 137 -21.53 -4.93 7.25
N GLU A 138 -21.72 -3.76 7.85
CA GLU A 138 -23.00 -3.32 8.42
C GLU A 138 -23.73 -2.35 7.47
N THR A 139 -23.02 -1.39 6.89
CA THR A 139 -23.60 -0.47 5.91
C THR A 139 -24.02 -1.23 4.64
N PRO A 140 -25.26 -1.06 4.13
CA PRO A 140 -25.65 -1.60 2.83
C PRO A 140 -24.66 -1.17 1.74
N LEU A 141 -24.11 -2.13 0.99
CA LEU A 141 -23.03 -1.87 0.06
C LEU A 141 -23.45 -0.90 -1.06
N GLU A 142 -24.72 -0.96 -1.47
CA GLU A 142 -25.34 -0.02 -2.40
C GLU A 142 -25.28 1.42 -1.90
N GLU A 143 -25.50 1.66 -0.60
CA GLU A 143 -25.38 3.01 -0.01
C GLU A 143 -23.94 3.52 -0.08
N THR A 144 -22.98 2.69 0.34
CA THR A 144 -21.56 3.05 0.28
C THR A 144 -21.14 3.37 -1.14
N LEU A 145 -21.42 2.48 -2.10
CA LEU A 145 -20.96 2.65 -3.49
C LEU A 145 -21.70 3.77 -4.23
N GLN A 146 -22.99 3.99 -3.95
CA GLN A 146 -23.71 5.16 -4.45
C GLN A 146 -23.11 6.46 -3.91
N THR A 147 -22.65 6.47 -2.65
CA THR A 147 -21.98 7.63 -2.06
C THR A 147 -20.66 7.91 -2.79
N MET A 148 -19.85 6.88 -3.06
CA MET A 148 -18.60 7.03 -3.83
C MET A 148 -18.86 7.52 -5.26
N ASP A 149 -19.87 6.97 -5.95
CA ASP A 149 -20.30 7.43 -7.27
C ASP A 149 -20.69 8.91 -7.26
N GLY A 150 -21.49 9.33 -6.28
CA GLY A 150 -21.89 10.72 -6.09
C GLY A 150 -20.70 11.66 -5.84
N LEU A 151 -19.74 11.24 -5.02
CA LEU A 151 -18.52 12.02 -4.73
C LEU A 151 -17.65 12.22 -5.97
N VAL A 152 -17.52 11.19 -6.82
CA VAL A 152 -16.79 11.31 -8.09
C VAL A 152 -17.53 12.26 -9.02
N ARG A 153 -18.84 12.10 -9.18
CA ARG A 153 -19.66 12.97 -10.06
C ARG A 153 -19.70 14.43 -9.60
N ALA A 154 -19.65 14.66 -8.30
CA ALA A 154 -19.56 15.99 -7.71
C ALA A 154 -18.17 16.63 -7.90
N GLY A 155 -17.17 15.87 -8.35
CA GLY A 155 -15.81 16.37 -8.50
C GLY A 155 -15.09 16.61 -7.16
N LYS A 156 -15.59 16.04 -6.05
CA LYS A 156 -14.93 16.09 -4.74
C LYS A 156 -13.80 15.07 -4.63
N ILE A 157 -13.89 13.99 -5.40
CA ILE A 157 -12.82 13.01 -5.61
C ILE A 157 -12.67 12.74 -7.11
N ARG A 158 -11.46 12.47 -7.61
CA ARG A 158 -11.26 12.11 -9.04
C ARG A 158 -11.40 10.62 -9.28
N TYR A 159 -10.80 9.82 -8.41
CA TYR A 159 -10.86 8.37 -8.40
C TYR A 159 -11.11 7.87 -6.97
N TYR A 160 -11.49 6.61 -6.85
CA TYR A 160 -11.54 5.95 -5.56
C TYR A 160 -10.99 4.53 -5.61
N GLY A 161 -10.58 4.05 -4.44
CA GLY A 161 -10.10 2.71 -4.24
C GLY A 161 -10.67 2.07 -2.98
N VAL A 162 -10.32 0.81 -2.76
CA VAL A 162 -10.63 0.08 -1.53
C VAL A 162 -9.33 -0.28 -0.81
N SER A 163 -9.35 -0.38 0.51
CA SER A 163 -8.21 -0.85 1.29
C SER A 163 -8.66 -1.95 2.23
N ASN A 164 -7.85 -2.99 2.38
CA ASN A 164 -8.12 -4.12 3.28
C ASN A 164 -9.45 -4.86 2.97
N TYR A 165 -9.74 -5.05 1.69
CA TYR A 165 -10.86 -5.88 1.23
C TYR A 165 -10.34 -7.27 0.87
N THR A 166 -11.06 -8.32 1.28
CA THR A 166 -10.86 -9.66 0.72
C THR A 166 -11.35 -9.72 -0.73
N ALA A 167 -10.90 -10.72 -1.51
CA ALA A 167 -11.31 -10.82 -2.92
C ALA A 167 -12.82 -10.95 -3.10
N TRP A 168 -13.52 -11.76 -2.29
CA TRP A 168 -14.98 -11.88 -2.42
C TRP A 168 -15.71 -10.56 -2.13
N GLN A 169 -15.18 -9.73 -1.22
CA GLN A 169 -15.73 -8.39 -0.94
C GLN A 169 -15.49 -7.44 -2.11
N LEU A 170 -14.27 -7.45 -2.68
CA LEU A 170 -13.96 -6.68 -3.89
C LEU A 170 -14.88 -7.09 -5.05
N MET A 171 -15.00 -8.38 -5.33
CA MET A 171 -15.86 -8.91 -6.39
C MET A 171 -17.33 -8.55 -6.16
N LYS A 172 -17.81 -8.62 -4.92
CA LYS A 172 -19.17 -8.17 -4.55
C LYS A 172 -19.36 -6.68 -4.83
N ALA A 173 -18.41 -5.84 -4.45
CA ALA A 173 -18.47 -4.39 -4.70
C ALA A 173 -18.48 -4.07 -6.19
N LEU A 174 -17.58 -4.69 -6.96
CA LEU A 174 -17.53 -4.53 -8.42
C LEU A 174 -18.85 -4.94 -9.09
N LYS A 175 -19.48 -6.02 -8.60
CA LYS A 175 -20.78 -6.47 -9.10
C LYS A 175 -21.89 -5.48 -8.79
N VAL A 176 -21.94 -4.93 -7.57
CA VAL A 176 -22.93 -3.90 -7.21
C VAL A 176 -22.75 -2.66 -8.07
N CYS A 177 -21.52 -2.20 -8.30
CA CYS A 177 -21.26 -1.09 -9.21
C CYS A 177 -21.74 -1.37 -10.64
N GLU A 178 -21.42 -2.55 -11.17
CA GLU A 178 -21.83 -2.95 -12.51
C GLU A 178 -23.36 -2.94 -12.67
N VAL A 179 -24.09 -3.56 -11.74
CA VAL A 179 -25.56 -3.69 -11.83
C VAL A 179 -26.26 -2.34 -11.73
N ASN A 180 -25.72 -1.41 -10.93
CA ASN A 180 -26.33 -0.09 -10.71
C ASN A 180 -25.77 1.02 -11.61
N GLY A 181 -24.76 0.70 -12.45
CA GLY A 181 -24.08 1.70 -13.27
C GLY A 181 -23.24 2.71 -12.48
N PHE A 182 -22.82 2.35 -11.26
CA PHE A 182 -21.92 3.18 -10.46
C PHE A 182 -20.50 3.10 -10.99
N ILE A 183 -19.74 4.17 -10.79
CA ILE A 183 -18.29 4.18 -11.04
C ILE A 183 -17.65 3.12 -10.14
N LYS A 184 -16.75 2.30 -10.69
CA LYS A 184 -16.03 1.23 -9.97
C LYS A 184 -14.76 1.78 -9.29
N PRO A 185 -14.28 1.15 -8.19
CA PRO A 185 -12.95 1.45 -7.68
C PRO A 185 -11.91 1.11 -8.74
N VAL A 186 -10.76 1.79 -8.73
CA VAL A 186 -9.68 1.57 -9.72
C VAL A 186 -8.43 0.95 -9.11
N VAL A 187 -8.31 0.95 -7.78
CA VAL A 187 -7.13 0.46 -7.06
C VAL A 187 -7.52 -0.15 -5.72
N GLN A 188 -6.77 -1.18 -5.31
CA GLN A 188 -6.80 -1.71 -3.96
C GLN A 188 -5.51 -1.36 -3.22
N GLN A 189 -5.61 -0.96 -1.95
CA GLN A 189 -4.47 -0.75 -1.08
C GLN A 189 -4.34 -1.92 -0.09
N ILE A 190 -3.22 -2.64 -0.11
CA ILE A 190 -3.08 -3.92 0.61
C ILE A 190 -1.73 -4.02 1.34
N HIS A 191 -1.69 -4.76 2.45
CA HIS A 191 -0.43 -5.11 3.10
C HIS A 191 0.27 -6.19 2.29
N TYR A 192 1.53 -5.95 1.93
CA TYR A 192 2.32 -6.94 1.19
C TYR A 192 3.82 -6.69 1.41
N SER A 193 4.53 -7.75 1.78
CA SER A 193 5.98 -7.73 1.98
C SER A 193 6.58 -9.10 1.65
N PRO A 194 7.91 -9.24 1.57
CA PRO A 194 8.53 -10.55 1.47
C PRO A 194 8.13 -11.51 2.61
N TYR A 195 7.79 -11.02 3.80
CA TYR A 195 7.34 -11.86 4.91
C TYR A 195 5.83 -12.15 4.87
N SER A 196 5.01 -11.13 4.62
CA SER A 196 3.54 -11.22 4.57
C SER A 196 3.04 -11.22 3.14
N ARG A 197 2.80 -12.42 2.61
CA ARG A 197 2.48 -12.68 1.19
C ARG A 197 1.08 -13.24 0.96
N GLU A 198 0.21 -13.16 1.96
CA GLU A 198 -1.14 -13.70 1.93
C GLU A 198 -2.02 -13.04 0.85
N ALA A 199 -1.70 -11.80 0.49
CA ALA A 199 -2.33 -11.07 -0.62
C ALA A 199 -2.19 -11.81 -1.97
N GLU A 200 -1.17 -12.64 -2.15
CA GLU A 200 -0.94 -13.41 -3.37
C GLU A 200 -1.99 -14.48 -3.62
N TYR A 201 -2.74 -14.92 -2.60
CA TYR A 201 -3.76 -15.95 -2.79
C TYR A 201 -4.93 -15.48 -3.64
N GLU A 202 -5.46 -14.31 -3.34
CA GLU A 202 -6.79 -13.90 -3.82
C GLU A 202 -6.84 -12.41 -4.15
N MET A 203 -6.25 -11.54 -3.30
CA MET A 203 -6.36 -10.09 -3.47
C MET A 203 -5.66 -9.61 -4.75
N ILE A 204 -4.38 -9.97 -4.94
CA ILE A 204 -3.62 -9.59 -6.14
C ILE A 204 -4.24 -10.20 -7.43
N PRO A 205 -4.54 -11.51 -7.49
CA PRO A 205 -5.18 -12.12 -8.65
C PRO A 205 -6.52 -11.50 -9.01
N ALA A 206 -7.40 -11.27 -8.03
CA ALA A 206 -8.68 -10.59 -8.26
C ALA A 206 -8.47 -9.18 -8.82
N GLY A 207 -7.43 -8.47 -8.35
CA GLY A 207 -7.07 -7.17 -8.90
C GLY A 207 -6.64 -7.25 -10.37
N ILE A 208 -5.77 -8.20 -10.69
CA ILE A 208 -5.30 -8.44 -12.08
C ILE A 208 -6.46 -8.79 -13.00
N ASP A 209 -7.31 -9.73 -12.59
CA ASP A 209 -8.47 -10.20 -13.37
C ASP A 209 -9.46 -9.07 -13.66
N GLN A 210 -9.71 -8.22 -12.67
CA GLN A 210 -10.70 -7.14 -12.76
C GLN A 210 -10.12 -5.81 -13.26
N GLY A 211 -8.83 -5.74 -13.57
CA GLY A 211 -8.17 -4.50 -14.00
C GLY A 211 -8.09 -3.44 -12.90
N ILE A 212 -7.94 -3.86 -11.66
CA ILE A 212 -7.75 -3.03 -10.47
C ILE A 212 -6.25 -3.04 -10.11
N GLY A 213 -5.67 -1.85 -9.98
CA GLY A 213 -4.27 -1.72 -9.57
C GLY A 213 -4.04 -2.09 -8.12
N THR A 214 -2.80 -2.42 -7.75
CA THR A 214 -2.42 -2.66 -6.36
C THR A 214 -1.42 -1.62 -5.86
N GLN A 215 -1.82 -0.87 -4.83
CA GLN A 215 -0.92 -0.06 -4.02
C GLN A 215 -0.56 -0.81 -2.73
N VAL A 216 0.73 -0.99 -2.46
CA VAL A 216 1.18 -1.71 -1.26
C VAL A 216 1.37 -0.74 -0.10
N TRP A 217 0.85 -1.08 1.08
CA TRP A 217 1.15 -0.39 2.34
C TRP A 217 2.02 -1.27 3.27
N SER A 218 2.77 -0.61 4.15
CA SER A 218 3.78 -1.22 5.06
C SER A 218 4.69 -2.27 4.41
N PRO A 219 5.33 -1.98 3.26
CA PRO A 219 6.19 -2.97 2.58
C PRO A 219 7.35 -3.47 3.45
N MET A 220 7.83 -2.66 4.39
CA MET A 220 8.91 -3.02 5.32
C MET A 220 8.40 -3.58 6.67
N GLY A 221 7.10 -3.86 6.82
CA GLY A 221 6.51 -4.33 8.07
C GLY A 221 6.82 -3.41 9.25
N MET A 222 6.58 -2.09 9.09
CA MET A 222 6.94 -1.08 10.10
C MET A 222 8.43 -1.07 10.51
N GLY A 223 9.31 -1.47 9.60
CA GLY A 223 10.76 -1.48 9.83
C GLY A 223 11.30 -2.83 10.32
N LEU A 224 10.44 -3.84 10.52
CA LEU A 224 10.85 -5.23 10.76
C LEU A 224 11.83 -5.73 9.70
N LEU A 225 11.57 -5.40 8.44
CA LEU A 225 12.39 -5.82 7.30
C LEU A 225 13.44 -4.78 6.92
N SER A 226 13.87 -3.92 7.84
CA SER A 226 14.91 -2.91 7.59
C SER A 226 16.35 -3.42 7.76
N GLY A 227 16.53 -4.65 8.28
CA GLY A 227 17.82 -5.19 8.69
C GLY A 227 18.22 -4.86 10.14
N LYS A 228 17.42 -4.05 10.85
CA LYS A 228 17.63 -3.73 12.27
C LYS A 228 17.13 -4.81 13.23
N TYR A 229 16.25 -5.69 12.76
CA TYR A 229 15.72 -6.84 13.51
C TYR A 229 16.38 -8.12 13.00
N ARG A 230 17.14 -8.79 13.86
CA ARG A 230 17.90 -10.02 13.59
C ARG A 230 17.80 -10.98 14.77
N ARG A 231 18.21 -12.24 14.58
CA ARG A 231 18.18 -13.29 15.64
C ARG A 231 18.80 -12.83 16.94
N ASP A 232 19.97 -12.20 16.86
CA ASP A 232 20.75 -11.78 18.03
C ASP A 232 20.71 -10.26 18.27
N GLN A 233 19.87 -9.53 17.55
CA GLN A 233 19.82 -8.06 17.61
C GLN A 233 18.40 -7.54 17.44
N ARG A 234 17.88 -6.90 18.48
CA ARG A 234 16.64 -6.11 18.41
C ARG A 234 16.94 -4.67 18.83
N PRO A 235 16.30 -3.66 18.21
CA PRO A 235 16.50 -2.28 18.60
C PRO A 235 16.08 -2.07 20.06
N GLU A 236 16.97 -1.52 20.90
CA GLU A 236 16.69 -1.28 22.32
C GLU A 236 15.73 -0.09 22.55
N SER A 237 15.60 0.84 21.59
CA SER A 237 14.63 1.95 21.60
C SER A 237 14.45 2.61 20.22
N GLY A 238 13.35 3.35 20.00
CA GLY A 238 13.14 4.20 18.83
C GLY A 238 12.62 3.52 17.55
N ALA A 239 12.25 2.24 17.63
CA ALA A 239 11.59 1.55 16.52
C ALA A 239 10.17 2.08 16.26
N ARG A 240 9.67 1.91 15.03
CA ARG A 240 8.26 2.27 14.73
C ARG A 240 7.28 1.39 15.50
N MET A 241 7.63 0.13 15.75
CA MET A 241 6.78 -0.77 16.52
C MET A 241 6.92 -0.48 18.02
N VAL A 242 5.80 -0.14 18.65
CA VAL A 242 5.73 0.16 20.09
C VAL A 242 5.83 -1.11 20.92
N ASP A 243 5.17 -2.18 20.47
CA ASP A 243 5.01 -3.39 21.27
C ASP A 243 6.30 -4.22 21.38
N GLY A 244 7.27 -3.99 20.48
CA GLY A 244 8.59 -4.65 20.48
C GLY A 244 8.56 -6.18 20.21
N ASP A 245 7.38 -6.80 20.29
CA ASP A 245 7.09 -8.23 20.14
C ASP A 245 6.49 -8.60 18.77
N GLY A 246 6.31 -7.60 17.90
CA GLY A 246 5.82 -7.78 16.52
C GLY A 246 4.31 -8.05 16.42
N SER A 247 3.56 -7.92 17.51
CA SER A 247 2.11 -8.18 17.55
C SER A 247 1.30 -7.23 16.65
N GLU A 248 1.70 -5.95 16.56
CA GLU A 248 1.10 -4.95 15.65
C GLU A 248 1.12 -5.41 14.18
N MET A 249 2.22 -6.01 13.73
CA MET A 249 2.36 -6.58 12.39
C MET A 249 2.05 -8.08 12.32
N ARG A 250 1.51 -8.67 13.39
CA ARG A 250 1.11 -10.08 13.51
C ARG A 250 2.24 -11.05 13.12
N VAL A 251 3.45 -10.82 13.63
CA VAL A 251 4.60 -11.72 13.39
C VAL A 251 4.37 -13.06 14.11
N ALA A 252 3.82 -14.03 13.38
CA ALA A 252 3.59 -15.39 13.89
C ALA A 252 4.85 -16.26 13.92
N ASP A 253 5.79 -16.05 12.98
CA ASP A 253 7.01 -16.85 12.84
C ASP A 253 8.24 -15.93 12.74
N TRP A 254 8.91 -15.74 13.87
CA TRP A 254 10.12 -14.92 13.96
C TRP A 254 11.30 -15.52 13.22
N GLU A 255 11.43 -16.85 13.17
CA GLU A 255 12.55 -17.49 12.46
C GLU A 255 12.41 -17.32 10.95
N LYS A 256 11.19 -17.43 10.42
CA LYS A 256 10.91 -17.07 9.02
C LYS A 256 11.24 -15.60 8.76
N LEU A 257 10.83 -14.68 9.64
CA LEU A 257 11.13 -13.26 9.49
C LEU A 257 12.64 -13.00 9.42
N TYR A 258 13.42 -13.58 10.33
CA TYR A 258 14.87 -13.43 10.32
C TYR A 258 15.50 -14.06 9.08
N HIS A 259 15.03 -15.23 8.65
CA HIS A 259 15.49 -15.85 7.41
C HIS A 259 15.26 -14.95 6.19
N VAL A 260 14.08 -14.31 6.09
CA VAL A 260 13.78 -13.33 5.05
C VAL A 260 14.77 -12.14 5.11
N VAL A 261 15.07 -11.63 6.31
CA VAL A 261 16.05 -10.54 6.48
C VAL A 261 17.45 -10.95 6.03
N ASP A 262 17.91 -12.16 6.37
CA ASP A 262 19.23 -12.67 5.96
C ASP A 262 19.33 -12.78 4.42
N VAL A 263 18.28 -13.27 3.77
CA VAL A 263 18.23 -13.39 2.31
C VAL A 263 18.25 -12.01 1.64
N LEU A 264 17.46 -11.07 2.15
CA LEU A 264 17.48 -9.68 1.67
C LEU A 264 18.85 -9.05 1.83
N GLU A 265 19.55 -9.29 2.94
CA GLU A 265 20.91 -8.81 3.16
C GLU A 265 21.89 -9.39 2.14
N GLY A 266 21.85 -10.70 1.89
CA GLY A 266 22.71 -11.34 0.91
C GLY A 266 22.51 -10.77 -0.50
N VAL A 267 21.26 -10.50 -0.89
CA VAL A 267 20.94 -9.83 -2.16
C VAL A 267 21.45 -8.38 -2.15
N ALA A 268 21.23 -7.64 -1.07
CA ALA A 268 21.66 -6.25 -0.93
C ALA A 268 23.19 -6.10 -1.07
N GLN A 269 23.96 -7.01 -0.49
CA GLN A 269 25.41 -7.07 -0.65
C GLN A 269 25.82 -7.30 -2.12
N ARG A 270 25.18 -8.23 -2.83
CA ARG A 270 25.45 -8.49 -4.26
C ARG A 270 25.11 -7.30 -5.15
N LYS A 271 24.07 -6.54 -4.80
CA LYS A 271 23.60 -5.37 -5.56
C LYS A 271 24.20 -4.04 -5.12
N ASN A 272 25.09 -4.05 -4.13
CA ASN A 272 25.64 -2.83 -3.52
C ASN A 272 24.52 -1.83 -3.14
N ALA A 273 23.47 -2.36 -2.52
CA ALA A 273 22.25 -1.65 -2.16
C ALA A 273 21.92 -1.88 -0.68
N THR A 274 20.92 -1.17 -0.17
CA THR A 274 20.38 -1.43 1.18
C THR A 274 19.24 -2.44 1.13
N ILE A 275 18.96 -3.09 2.28
CA ILE A 275 17.83 -4.03 2.41
C ILE A 275 16.50 -3.38 1.99
N PRO A 276 16.16 -2.15 2.46
CA PRO A 276 14.96 -1.45 1.99
C PRO A 276 14.91 -1.28 0.47
N GLN A 277 16.01 -0.88 -0.17
CA GLN A 277 16.06 -0.68 -1.61
C GLN A 277 15.79 -1.96 -2.40
N VAL A 278 16.40 -3.08 -1.98
CA VAL A 278 16.18 -4.40 -2.57
C VAL A 278 14.75 -4.87 -2.39
N LEU A 279 14.21 -4.75 -1.18
CA LEU A 279 12.84 -5.15 -0.87
C LEU A 279 11.82 -4.38 -1.73
N LEU A 280 11.98 -3.07 -1.85
CA LEU A 280 11.08 -2.23 -2.66
C LEU A 280 11.23 -2.55 -4.15
N ALA A 281 12.45 -2.79 -4.64
CA ALA A 281 12.68 -3.19 -6.02
C ALA A 281 12.00 -4.53 -6.34
N TRP A 282 12.08 -5.50 -5.42
CA TRP A 282 11.37 -6.79 -5.55
C TRP A 282 9.85 -6.58 -5.59
N LEU A 283 9.29 -5.77 -4.69
CA LEU A 283 7.85 -5.46 -4.68
C LEU A 283 7.38 -4.79 -5.98
N LEU A 284 8.20 -3.90 -6.56
CA LEU A 284 7.88 -3.22 -7.81
C LEU A 284 7.90 -4.14 -9.04
N GLN A 285 8.45 -5.35 -8.94
CA GLN A 285 8.43 -6.38 -9.99
C GLN A 285 7.22 -7.33 -9.86
N ARG A 286 6.45 -7.24 -8.76
CA ARG A 286 5.35 -8.17 -8.50
C ARG A 286 4.17 -7.88 -9.45
N PRO A 287 3.51 -8.93 -10.00
CA PRO A 287 2.32 -8.74 -10.83
C PRO A 287 1.23 -7.93 -10.14
N GLY A 288 0.60 -7.01 -10.87
CA GLY A 288 -0.49 -6.17 -10.35
C GLY A 288 -0.06 -4.99 -9.46
N VAL A 289 1.18 -4.98 -8.95
CA VAL A 289 1.69 -3.90 -8.11
C VAL A 289 2.05 -2.67 -8.96
N THR A 290 1.32 -1.58 -8.76
CA THR A 290 1.49 -0.33 -9.52
C THR A 290 2.16 0.78 -8.71
N ASN A 291 2.04 0.76 -7.38
CA ASN A 291 2.65 1.75 -6.48
C ASN A 291 2.95 1.15 -5.08
N LEU A 292 3.96 1.69 -4.39
CA LEU A 292 4.26 1.38 -2.98
C LEU A 292 4.16 2.66 -2.13
N ALA A 293 3.28 2.67 -1.13
CA ALA A 293 3.22 3.74 -0.13
C ALA A 293 4.28 3.52 0.95
N VAL A 294 5.25 4.43 1.03
CA VAL A 294 6.39 4.33 1.95
C VAL A 294 6.58 5.62 2.74
N GLY A 295 6.77 5.51 4.05
CA GLY A 295 7.02 6.66 4.92
C GLY A 295 8.48 6.76 5.34
N ALA A 296 9.02 7.98 5.36
CA ALA A 296 10.36 8.30 5.85
C ALA A 296 10.28 9.35 6.97
N ARG A 297 11.18 9.28 7.96
CA ARG A 297 11.27 10.24 9.08
C ARG A 297 12.37 11.28 8.92
N SER A 298 13.14 11.19 7.85
CA SER A 298 14.24 12.11 7.57
C SER A 298 14.55 12.10 6.09
N LEU A 299 15.21 13.15 5.62
CA LEU A 299 15.69 13.22 4.24
C LEU A 299 16.66 12.08 3.92
N GLU A 300 17.49 11.66 4.87
CA GLU A 300 18.41 10.53 4.71
C GLU A 300 17.65 9.22 4.45
N GLN A 301 16.64 8.92 5.27
CA GLN A 301 15.79 7.74 5.04
C GLN A 301 15.07 7.83 3.70
N TRP A 302 14.60 9.03 3.33
CA TRP A 302 13.90 9.19 2.06
C TRP A 302 14.84 8.97 0.87
N ASN A 303 16.05 9.53 0.92
CA ASN A 303 17.09 9.31 -0.08
C ASN A 303 17.49 7.83 -0.20
N ASP A 304 17.59 7.11 0.93
CA ASP A 304 17.83 5.67 0.92
C ASP A 304 16.72 4.93 0.17
N LEU A 305 15.45 5.17 0.51
CA LEU A 305 14.32 4.52 -0.16
C LEU A 305 14.25 4.85 -1.66
N LEU A 306 14.55 6.10 -2.06
CA LEU A 306 14.59 6.52 -3.46
C LEU A 306 15.70 5.82 -4.26
N GLY A 307 16.77 5.37 -3.60
CA GLY A 307 17.82 4.55 -4.22
C GLY A 307 17.31 3.21 -4.79
N THR A 308 16.08 2.79 -4.46
CA THR A 308 15.47 1.58 -5.04
C THR A 308 15.42 1.60 -6.56
N PHE A 309 15.33 2.79 -7.17
CA PHE A 309 15.26 2.94 -8.62
C PHE A 309 16.57 2.56 -9.35
N GLU A 310 17.68 2.50 -8.61
CA GLU A 310 18.99 2.07 -9.13
C GLU A 310 19.23 0.56 -8.95
N VAL A 311 18.31 -0.15 -8.26
CA VAL A 311 18.46 -1.58 -7.97
C VAL A 311 17.84 -2.43 -9.08
N ALA A 312 18.70 -3.15 -9.81
CA ALA A 312 18.30 -4.16 -10.77
C ALA A 312 18.44 -5.58 -10.18
N LEU A 313 17.31 -6.18 -9.82
CA LEU A 313 17.25 -7.59 -9.41
C LEU A 313 17.20 -8.48 -10.65
N ASP A 314 18.07 -9.50 -10.68
CA ASP A 314 17.97 -10.56 -11.68
C ASP A 314 17.03 -11.66 -11.19
N THR A 315 16.83 -12.68 -12.03
CA THR A 315 15.95 -13.80 -11.73
C THR A 315 16.39 -14.59 -10.50
N GLU A 316 17.70 -14.71 -10.25
CA GLU A 316 18.21 -15.45 -9.09
C GLU A 316 17.92 -14.70 -7.79
N ASP A 317 18.13 -13.38 -7.77
CA ASP A 317 17.83 -12.56 -6.60
C ASP A 317 16.34 -12.56 -6.26
N ALA A 318 15.49 -12.32 -7.27
CA ALA A 318 14.05 -12.28 -7.07
C ALA A 318 13.53 -13.63 -6.57
N GLN A 319 14.10 -14.72 -7.09
CA GLN A 319 13.74 -16.08 -6.71
C GLN A 319 14.21 -16.44 -5.30
N ALA A 320 15.38 -15.97 -4.86
CA ALA A 320 15.86 -16.18 -3.49
C ALA A 320 14.90 -15.52 -2.49
N ILE A 321 14.46 -14.28 -2.75
CA ILE A 321 13.48 -13.57 -1.92
C ILE A 321 12.13 -14.29 -1.97
N ASP A 322 11.70 -14.75 -3.15
CA ASP A 322 10.48 -15.53 -3.30
C ASP A 322 10.53 -16.82 -2.47
N ASP A 323 11.64 -17.54 -2.45
CA ASP A 323 11.76 -18.80 -1.69
C ASP A 323 11.74 -18.56 -0.18
N ALA A 324 12.41 -17.51 0.32
CA ALA A 324 12.48 -17.19 1.75
C ALA A 324 11.11 -16.81 2.34
N GLY A 325 10.32 -16.07 1.55
CA GLY A 325 9.05 -15.51 1.97
C GLY A 325 7.83 -16.38 1.73
N ARG A 326 7.95 -17.42 0.88
CA ARG A 326 6.81 -18.17 0.31
C ARG A 326 5.81 -18.62 1.37
N PRO A 327 4.51 -18.37 1.18
CA PRO A 327 3.48 -18.96 2.02
C PRO A 327 3.16 -20.38 1.50
N ALA A 328 2.80 -21.30 2.41
CA ALA A 328 2.44 -22.66 2.02
C ALA A 328 1.11 -22.68 1.25
N LEU A 329 1.04 -23.31 0.08
CA LEU A 329 -0.19 -23.37 -0.71
C LEU A 329 -1.37 -23.93 0.10
N ALA A 330 -2.32 -23.06 0.43
CA ALA A 330 -3.55 -23.42 1.14
C ALA A 330 -4.58 -24.05 0.20
N TYR A 331 -5.59 -24.75 0.76
CA TYR A 331 -6.78 -25.09 -0.02
C TYR A 331 -7.55 -23.80 -0.39
N PRO A 332 -8.09 -23.64 -1.60
CA PRO A 332 -8.14 -24.62 -2.70
C PRO A 332 -6.95 -24.57 -3.68
N PHE A 333 -5.98 -23.68 -3.48
CA PHE A 333 -4.91 -23.41 -4.45
C PHE A 333 -4.01 -24.62 -4.74
N TRP A 334 -3.60 -25.41 -3.75
CA TRP A 334 -2.82 -26.63 -4.01
C TRP A 334 -3.60 -27.63 -4.86
N HIS A 335 -4.92 -27.77 -4.62
CA HIS A 335 -5.74 -28.71 -5.36
C HIS A 335 -5.96 -28.25 -6.80
N GLN A 336 -6.12 -26.94 -7.02
CA GLN A 336 -6.21 -26.37 -8.36
C GLN A 336 -4.88 -26.50 -9.11
N ALA A 337 -3.75 -26.30 -8.44
CA ALA A 337 -2.43 -26.49 -9.02
C ALA A 337 -2.22 -27.95 -9.49
N ASP A 338 -2.62 -28.91 -8.65
CA ASP A 338 -2.47 -30.34 -8.92
C ASP A 338 -3.45 -30.83 -10.01
N MET A 339 -4.67 -30.27 -10.07
CA MET A 339 -5.77 -30.83 -10.87
C MET A 339 -6.25 -29.96 -12.05
N ALA A 340 -5.81 -28.71 -12.19
CA ALA A 340 -6.33 -27.76 -13.18
C ALA A 340 -5.29 -26.74 -13.71
N SER A 341 -3.99 -26.96 -13.49
CA SER A 341 -2.92 -26.00 -13.85
C SER A 341 -2.85 -25.69 -15.35
N GLU A 342 -3.31 -26.60 -16.21
CA GLU A 342 -3.36 -26.43 -17.66
C GLU A 342 -4.44 -25.44 -18.12
N ARG A 343 -5.42 -25.11 -17.26
CA ARG A 343 -6.55 -24.20 -17.57
C ARG A 343 -6.44 -22.82 -16.93
N MET A 344 -5.34 -22.55 -16.23
CA MET A 344 -5.17 -21.30 -15.48
C MET A 344 -4.91 -20.08 -16.37
N SER A 345 -5.60 -18.99 -16.03
CA SER A 345 -5.46 -17.65 -16.62
C SER A 345 -4.16 -16.96 -16.18
N ALA A 346 -3.91 -15.76 -16.69
CA ALA A 346 -2.78 -14.94 -16.25
C ALA A 346 -2.91 -14.50 -14.77
N ALA A 347 -4.13 -14.23 -14.30
CA ALA A 347 -4.39 -13.89 -12.91
C ALA A 347 -4.12 -15.10 -11.99
N ASP A 348 -4.59 -16.29 -12.36
CA ASP A 348 -4.31 -17.53 -11.61
C ASP A 348 -2.81 -17.81 -11.53
N ARG A 349 -2.09 -17.62 -12.65
CA ARG A 349 -0.64 -17.81 -12.70
C ARG A 349 0.12 -16.76 -11.89
N SER A 350 -0.48 -15.63 -11.54
CA SER A 350 0.17 -14.65 -10.66
C SER A 350 0.33 -15.17 -9.22
N ILE A 351 -0.60 -16.02 -8.76
CA ILE A 351 -0.52 -16.82 -7.52
C ILE A 351 0.63 -17.84 -7.63
N MET A 352 0.76 -18.43 -8.82
CA MET A 352 1.70 -19.50 -9.07
C MET A 352 3.12 -19.04 -9.37
N ALA A 353 3.34 -17.82 -9.86
CA ALA A 353 4.68 -17.34 -10.21
C ALA A 353 5.63 -17.38 -8.99
N THR A 354 5.07 -17.30 -7.78
CA THR A 354 5.78 -17.36 -6.50
C THR A 354 5.89 -18.75 -5.93
N THR A 355 5.02 -19.68 -6.35
CA THR A 355 4.92 -21.08 -5.89
C THR A 355 5.28 -22.09 -7.00
N LYS A 356 5.76 -21.59 -8.15
CA LYS A 356 5.94 -22.33 -9.40
C LYS A 356 6.80 -23.55 -9.23
N ARG A 357 7.83 -23.53 -8.37
CA ARG A 357 8.68 -24.70 -8.10
C ARG A 357 7.96 -25.80 -7.33
N GLU A 358 7.11 -25.48 -6.37
CA GLU A 358 6.33 -26.52 -5.66
C GLU A 358 5.35 -27.19 -6.60
N ILE A 359 4.75 -26.40 -7.49
CA ILE A 359 3.79 -26.91 -8.46
C ILE A 359 4.53 -27.65 -9.57
N ALA A 360 5.58 -27.09 -10.17
CA ALA A 360 6.45 -27.74 -11.16
C ALA A 360 7.02 -29.06 -10.61
N ALA A 361 7.51 -29.07 -9.37
CA ALA A 361 7.97 -30.30 -8.70
C ALA A 361 6.85 -31.33 -8.49
N ARG A 362 5.58 -30.90 -8.34
CA ARG A 362 4.43 -31.81 -8.21
C ARG A 362 3.87 -32.28 -9.55
N ILE A 363 3.90 -31.45 -10.59
CA ILE A 363 3.41 -31.78 -11.95
C ILE A 363 4.49 -32.37 -12.85
N GLY A 364 5.76 -32.42 -12.40
CA GLY A 364 6.88 -33.02 -13.11
C GLY A 364 7.49 -32.17 -14.22
N GLU A 365 7.37 -30.83 -14.13
CA GLU A 365 7.98 -29.86 -15.06
C GLU A 365 9.30 -29.28 -14.55
#